data_AF-A0A3N4U8A3-F1
#
_entry.id   AF-A0A3N4U8A3-F1
#
_cell.length_a   1.000
_cell.length_b   1.000
_cell.length_c   1.000
_cell.angle_alpha   90.00
_cell.angle_beta   90.00
_cell.angle_gamma   90.00
#
_symmetry.space_group_name_H-M   'P 1'
#
loop_
_entity.id
_entity.type
_entity.pdbx_description
1 polymer ?
#
loop_
_entity_poly.entity_id
_entity_poly.type
_entity_poly.pdbx_seq_one_letter_code
_entity_poly.pdbx_strand_id
1 'polypeptide(L)' 'MRHLITVAFTLIAAPALAHVGHVGELAGHDHWIAGAALGAAAGIAIWGALKGKKKAAQQDKIDAEVSDDADSDLQEA' A
#
# COMPACT_ATOMS: atom_id res chain seq x y z
N MET A 1 -62.11 3.63 10.38
CA MET A 1 -61.74 4.44 9.20
C MET A 1 -60.29 4.93 9.25
N ARG A 2 -59.87 5.70 10.26
CA ARG A 2 -58.48 6.23 10.37
C ARG A 2 -57.38 5.15 10.24
N HIS A 3 -57.52 4.05 10.97
CA HIS A 3 -56.51 2.97 10.97
C HIS A 3 -56.46 2.19 9.66
N LEU A 4 -57.60 2.05 8.95
CA LEU A 4 -57.64 1.39 7.64
C LEU A 4 -56.89 2.22 6.60
N ILE A 5 -57.03 3.55 6.65
CA ILE A 5 -56.31 4.47 5.77
C ILE A 5 -54.80 4.38 6.02
N THR A 6 -54.36 4.38 7.28
CA THR A 6 -52.94 4.24 7.63
C THR A 6 -52.35 2.92 7.11
N VAL A 7 -53.07 1.80 7.26
CA VAL A 7 -52.62 0.49 6.77
C VAL A 7 -52.59 0.44 5.24
N ALA A 8 -53.55 1.06 4.56
CA ALA A 8 -53.55 1.14 3.11
C ALA A 8 -52.33 1.93 2.57
N PHE A 9 -51.99 3.06 3.20
CA PHE A 9 -50.84 3.87 2.78
C PHE A 9 -49.49 3.18 3.04
N THR A 10 -49.35 2.38 4.10
CA THR A 10 -48.11 1.61 4.32
C THR A 10 -47.94 0.47 3.32
N LEU A 11 -49.03 -0.15 2.86
CA LEU A 11 -48.97 -1.20 1.84
C LEU A 11 -48.64 -0.67 0.44
N ILE A 12 -48.92 0.61 0.17
CA ILE A 12 -48.63 1.30 -1.11
C ILE A 12 -47.26 1.99 -1.09
N ALA A 13 -46.55 1.97 0.04
CA ALA A 13 -45.21 2.55 0.16
C ALA A 13 -44.21 1.78 -0.74
N ALA A 14 -44.01 2.30 -1.95
CA ALA A 14 -43.00 1.82 -2.88
C ALA A 14 -41.60 2.30 -2.41
N PRO A 15 -40.54 1.52 -2.65
CA PRO A 15 -39.18 1.98 -2.38
C PRO A 15 -38.91 3.25 -3.17
N ALA A 16 -38.50 4.32 -2.48
CA ALA A 16 -37.97 5.50 -3.14
C ALA A 16 -36.63 5.08 -3.77
N LEU A 17 -36.63 4.81 -5.08
CA LEU A 17 -35.43 4.60 -5.88
C LEU A 17 -34.67 5.94 -5.98
N ALA A 18 -34.09 6.39 -4.87
CA ALA A 18 -33.05 7.40 -4.92
C ALA A 18 -31.94 6.80 -5.78
N HIS A 19 -31.65 7.41 -6.93
CA HIS A 19 -30.58 6.97 -7.79
C HIS A 19 -29.33 6.69 -6.95
N VAL A 20 -28.66 5.56 -7.21
CA VAL A 20 -27.36 5.15 -6.62
C VAL A 20 -26.24 6.17 -6.94
N GLY A 21 -26.56 7.35 -7.48
CA GLY A 21 -25.59 8.41 -7.76
C GLY A 21 -24.88 8.95 -6.52
N HIS A 22 -25.56 9.08 -5.36
CA HIS A 22 -24.95 9.72 -4.18
C HIS A 22 -24.05 8.79 -3.34
N VAL A 23 -24.23 7.47 -3.42
CA VAL A 23 -23.36 6.50 -2.71
C VAL A 23 -22.15 6.15 -3.58
N GLY A 24 -22.28 6.20 -4.90
CA GLY A 24 -21.18 6.00 -5.84
C GLY A 24 -20.09 7.07 -5.74
N GLU A 25 -20.43 8.33 -5.42
CA GLU A 25 -19.44 9.40 -5.23
C GLU A 25 -18.56 9.20 -4.00
N LEU A 26 -19.10 8.61 -2.91
CA LEU A 26 -18.34 8.30 -1.69
C LEU A 26 -17.40 7.10 -1.84
N ALA A 27 -17.73 6.14 -2.71
CA ALA A 27 -16.93 4.93 -2.88
C ALA A 27 -15.82 5.07 -3.95
N GLY A 28 -15.86 6.12 -4.78
CA GLY A 28 -15.14 6.17 -6.05
C GLY A 28 -13.65 6.53 -6.01
N HIS A 29 -13.19 7.31 -5.02
CA HIS A 29 -11.84 7.90 -5.08
C HIS A 29 -10.88 7.42 -4.00
N ASP A 30 -11.33 7.32 -2.75
CA ASP A 30 -10.44 6.99 -1.62
C ASP A 30 -9.88 5.57 -1.67
N HIS A 31 -10.64 4.61 -2.24
CA HIS A 31 -10.20 3.23 -2.34
C HIS A 31 -9.05 3.03 -3.34
N TRP A 32 -9.10 3.72 -4.49
CA TRP A 32 -8.02 3.66 -5.47
C TRP A 32 -6.77 4.40 -4.99
N ILE A 33 -6.95 5.51 -4.26
CA ILE A 33 -5.83 6.24 -3.64
C ILE A 33 -5.17 5.38 -2.56
N ALA A 34 -5.96 4.70 -1.73
CA ALA A 34 -5.43 3.75 -0.75
C ALA A 34 -4.65 2.61 -1.42
N GLY A 35 -5.17 2.04 -2.50
CA GLY A 35 -4.48 1.03 -3.31
C GLY A 35 -3.16 1.56 -3.91
N ALA A 36 -3.18 2.77 -4.47
CA ALA A 36 -2.00 3.42 -5.04
C ALA A 36 -0.92 3.71 -3.98
N ALA A 37 -1.32 4.23 -2.82
CA ALA A 37 -0.41 4.50 -1.70
C ALA A 37 0.25 3.21 -1.18
N LEU A 38 -0.53 2.13 -1.04
CA LEU A 38 0.00 0.83 -0.60
C LEU A 38 0.98 0.25 -1.63
N GLY A 39 0.64 0.34 -2.92
CA GLY A 39 1.53 -0.08 -4.02
C GLY A 39 2.85 0.70 -4.03
N ALA A 40 2.79 2.02 -3.85
CA ALA A 40 3.98 2.87 -3.78
C ALA A 40 4.88 2.53 -2.58
N ALA A 41 4.29 2.34 -1.39
CA ALA A 41 5.01 1.95 -0.19
C ALA A 41 5.73 0.59 -0.37
N ALA A 42 5.05 -0.40 -0.95
CA ALA A 42 5.63 -1.70 -1.25
C ALA A 42 6.81 -1.59 -2.25
N GLY A 43 6.64 -0.77 -3.29
CA GLY A 43 7.70 -0.52 -4.29
C GLY A 43 8.96 0.09 -3.67
N ILE A 44 8.80 1.10 -2.80
CA ILE A 44 9.93 1.73 -2.10
C ILE A 44 10.62 0.74 -1.16
N ALA A 45 9.86 -0.07 -0.43
CA ALA A 45 10.42 -1.08 0.48
C ALA A 45 11.27 -2.12 -0.28
N ILE A 46 10.76 -2.64 -1.40
CA ILE A 46 11.49 -3.59 -2.25
C ILE A 46 12.75 -2.93 -2.83
N TRP A 47 12.65 -1.71 -3.35
CA TRP A 47 13.80 -0.97 -3.87
C TRP A 47 14.88 -0.77 -2.81
N GLY A 48 14.47 -0.33 -1.61
CA GLY A 48 15.37 -0.13 -0.47
C GLY A 48 16.10 -1.41 -0.09
N ALA A 49 15.39 -2.53 0.01
CA ALA A 49 15.99 -3.83 0.32
C ALA A 49 17.01 -4.27 -0.75
N LEU A 50 16.69 -4.13 -2.04
CA LEU A 50 17.62 -4.48 -3.13
C LEU A 50 18.88 -3.60 -3.12
N LYS A 51 18.72 -2.30 -2.87
CA LYS A 51 19.86 -1.37 -2.83
C LYS A 51 20.73 -1.57 -1.59
N GLY A 52 20.13 -1.90 -0.45
CA GLY A 52 20.85 -2.26 0.79
C GLY A 52 21.73 -3.50 0.62
N LYS A 53 21.20 -4.56 -0.02
CA LYS A 53 21.98 -5.77 -0.33
C LYS A 53 23.19 -5.47 -1.21
N LYS A 54 23.03 -4.58 -2.20
CA LYS A 54 24.12 -4.20 -3.11
C LYS A 54 25.24 -3.43 -2.39
N LYS A 55 24.88 -2.56 -1.43
CA LYS A 55 25.86 -1.87 -0.58
C LYS A 55 26.56 -2.82 0.39
N ALA A 56 25.82 -3.71 1.05
CA ALA A 56 26.42 -4.69 1.96
C ALA A 56 27.45 -5.58 1.22
N ALA A 57 27.11 -6.09 0.03
CA ALA A 57 28.02 -6.88 -0.78
C ALA A 57 29.21 -6.10 -1.36
N GLN A 58 29.17 -4.76 -1.36
CA GLN A 58 30.29 -3.92 -1.78
C GLN A 58 31.20 -3.57 -0.59
N GLN A 59 30.61 -3.35 0.59
CA GLN A 59 31.35 -3.18 1.84
C GLN A 59 32.15 -4.43 2.19
N ASP A 60 31.53 -5.61 2.08
CA ASP A 60 32.17 -6.91 2.38
C ASP A 60 33.35 -7.21 1.46
N LYS A 61 33.33 -6.70 0.22
CA LYS A 61 34.46 -6.79 -0.72
C LYS A 61 35.58 -5.83 -0.38
N ILE A 62 35.24 -4.59 -0.06
CA ILE A 62 36.24 -3.59 0.35
C ILE A 62 36.93 -4.03 1.64
N ASP A 63 36.19 -4.56 2.62
CA ASP A 63 36.76 -5.02 3.89
C ASP A 63 37.64 -6.27 3.69
N ALA A 64 37.30 -7.16 2.75
CA ALA A 64 38.14 -8.30 2.38
C ALA A 64 39.42 -7.89 1.62
N GLU A 65 39.32 -6.94 0.69
CA GLU A 65 40.46 -6.40 -0.07
C GLU A 65 41.43 -5.63 0.85
N VAL A 66 40.92 -4.82 1.78
CA VAL A 66 41.73 -4.09 2.77
C VAL A 66 42.40 -5.04 3.79
N SER A 67 41.75 -6.16 4.13
CA SER A 67 42.34 -7.17 5.01
C SER A 67 43.43 -7.98 4.31
N ASP A 68 43.33 -8.20 3.01
CA ASP A 68 44.33 -8.93 2.20
C ASP A 68 45.58 -8.07 1.98
N ASP A 69 45.40 -6.78 1.62
CA ASP A 69 46.50 -5.80 1.49
C ASP A 69 47.26 -5.61 2.82
N ALA A 70 46.55 -5.53 3.95
CA ALA A 70 47.16 -5.33 5.27
C ALA A 70 47.95 -6.56 5.76
N ASP A 71 47.56 -7.78 5.38
CA ASP A 71 48.29 -9.01 5.71
C ASP A 71 49.49 -9.22 4.77
N SER A 72 49.40 -8.79 3.50
CA SER A 72 50.55 -8.80 2.58
C SER A 72 51.65 -7.81 2.95
N ASP A 73 51.30 -6.59 3.39
CA ASP A 73 52.27 -5.57 3.81
C ASP A 73 53.02 -5.96 5.11
N LEU A 74 52.38 -6.73 5.99
CA LEU A 74 53.02 -7.25 7.22
C LEU A 74 53.94 -8.45 6.98
N GLN A 75 53.74 -9.18 5.88
CA GLN A 75 54.55 -10.35 5.51
C GLN A 75 55.78 -9.98 4.65
N GLU A 76 55.82 -8.77 4.07
CA GLU A 76 56.96 -8.24 3.32
C GLU A 76 57.96 -7.39 4.15
N ALA A 77 57.66 -7.07 5.41
CA ALA A 77 58.53 -6.32 6.34
C ALA A 77 59.36 -7.22 7.27
#